data_AF-F8XKR5-F1
#
_entry.id   AF-F8XKR5-F1
#
_cell.length_a   1.000
_cell.length_b   1.000
_cell.length_c   1.000
_cell.angle_alpha   90.00
_cell.angle_beta   90.00
_cell.angle_gamma   90.00
#
_symmetry.space_group_name_H-M   'P 1'
#
loop_
_entity.id
_entity.type
_entity.pdbx_description
1 polymer ?
#
loop_
_entity_poly.entity_id
_entity_poly.type
_entity_poly.pdbx_seq_one_letter_code
_entity_poly.pdbx_strand_id
1 'polypeptide(L)' 'MIVVTGATGQLGRLVIEQLLSRVPASQIIAAVRSPEKAADLSRQGIQVRQADYS' A
#
# COMPACT_ATOMS: atom_id res chain seq x y z
N MET A 1 1.70 12.00 4.95
CA MET A 1 1.18 10.62 5.15
C MET A 1 0.03 10.41 4.19
N ILE A 2 0.13 9.40 3.31
CA ILE A 2 -0.82 9.10 2.24
C ILE A 2 -1.31 7.67 2.44
N VAL A 3 -2.63 7.47 2.44
CA VAL A 3 -3.24 6.14 2.56
C VAL A 3 -3.79 5.72 1.20
N VAL A 4 -3.41 4.52 0.74
CA VAL A 4 -3.93 3.92 -0.49
C VAL A 4 -4.82 2.73 -0.11
N THR A 5 -6.12 2.86 -0.35
CA THR A 5 -7.10 1.78 -0.23
C THR A 5 -7.08 0.89 -1.47
N GLY A 6 -7.43 -0.39 -1.33
CA GLY A 6 -7.38 -1.33 -2.46
C GLY A 6 -5.97 -1.50 -3.03
N ALA A 7 -4.95 -1.33 -2.17
CA ALA A 7 -3.54 -1.31 -2.54
C ALA A 7 -3.04 -2.60 -3.23
N THR A 8 -3.70 -3.73 -3.02
CA THR A 8 -3.38 -5.00 -3.71
C THR A 8 -4.02 -5.14 -5.10
N GLY A 9 -4.91 -4.22 -5.48
CA GLY A 9 -5.55 -4.18 -6.80
C GLY A 9 -4.62 -3.63 -7.89
N GLN A 10 -5.01 -3.77 -9.15
CA GLN A 10 -4.20 -3.34 -10.30
C GLN A 10 -3.88 -1.83 -10.23
N LEU A 11 -4.91 -1.00 -10.05
CA LEU A 11 -4.74 0.44 -9.93
C LEU A 11 -3.93 0.83 -8.67
N GLY A 12 -4.26 0.22 -7.53
CA GLY A 12 -3.59 0.51 -6.25
C GLY A 12 -2.08 0.29 -6.32
N ARG A 13 -1.65 -0.79 -7.00
CA ARG A 13 -0.22 -1.06 -7.23
C ARG A 13 0.46 0.02 -8.09
N LEU A 14 -0.15 0.41 -9.20
CA LEU A 14 0.39 1.48 -10.06
C LEU A 14 0.49 2.82 -9.32
N VAL A 15 -0.52 3.14 -8.50
CA VAL A 15 -0.50 4.35 -7.67
C VAL A 15 0.66 4.30 -6.67
N ILE A 16 0.86 3.18 -5.98
CA ILE A 16 1.95 3.01 -5.02
C ILE A 16 3.31 3.15 -5.71
N GLU A 17 3.50 2.49 -6.85
CA GLU A 17 4.73 2.59 -7.64
C GLU A 17 5.06 4.05 -8.01
N GLN A 18 4.06 4.79 -8.48
CA GLN A 18 4.24 6.22 -8.79
C GLN A 18 4.49 7.06 -7.54
N LEU A 19 3.86 6.75 -6.41
CA LEU A 19 4.11 7.45 -5.15
C LEU A 19 5.53 7.22 -4.63
N LEU A 20 6.08 6.01 -4.75
CA LEU A 20 7.45 5.69 -4.34
C LEU A 20 8.50 6.53 -5.08
N SER A 21 8.22 7.00 -6.30
CA SER A 21 9.09 7.93 -7.02
C SER A 21 9.08 9.37 -6.47
N ARG A 22 8.12 9.71 -5.60
CA ARG A 22 7.86 11.09 -5.16
C ARG A 22 7.99 11.27 -3.64
N VAL A 23 7.71 10.22 -2.87
CA VAL A 23 7.74 10.26 -1.41
C VAL A 23 8.45 9.03 -0.86
N PRO A 24 9.10 9.13 0.31
CA PRO A 24 9.62 7.97 1.01
C PRO A 24 8.53 6.94 1.30
N ALA A 25 8.86 5.65 1.22
CA ALA A 25 7.93 4.54 1.48
C ALA A 25 7.26 4.64 2.86
N SER A 26 7.97 5.17 3.86
CA SER A 26 7.46 5.42 5.21
C SER A 26 6.31 6.42 5.28
N GLN A 27 6.07 7.20 4.22
CA GLN A 27 4.93 8.11 4.13
C GLN A 27 3.69 7.46 3.50
N ILE A 28 3.80 6.23 3.00
CA ILE A 28 2.73 5.50 2.32
C ILE A 28 2.19 4.43 3.27
N ILE A 29 0.85 4.37 3.38
CA ILE A 29 0.14 3.29 4.06
C ILE A 29 -0.72 2.55 3.05
N ALA A 30 -0.50 1.25 2.91
CA ALA A 30 -1.34 0.37 2.10
C ALA A 30 -2.45 -0.24 2.98
N ALA A 31 -3.69 0.20 2.76
CA ALA A 31 -4.88 -0.36 3.41
C ALA A 31 -5.44 -1.52 2.59
N VAL A 32 -5.36 -2.72 3.16
CA VAL A 32 -5.65 -4.00 2.46
C VAL A 32 -6.54 -4.90 3.32
N ARG A 33 -7.35 -5.75 2.67
CA ARG A 33 -8.19 -6.73 3.39
C ARG A 33 -7.37 -7.91 3.91
N SER A 34 -6.37 -8.33 3.13
CA SER A 34 -5.49 -9.47 3.38
C SER A 34 -4.02 -9.01 3.42
N PRO A 35 -3.46 -8.67 4.59
CA PRO A 35 -2.06 -8.25 4.73
C PRO A 35 -1.06 -9.24 4.12
N GLU A 36 -1.36 -10.53 4.18
CA GLU A 36 -0.55 -11.60 3.58
C GLU A 36 -0.39 -11.47 2.07
N LYS A 37 -1.40 -10.92 1.37
CA LYS A 37 -1.35 -10.65 -0.08
C LYS A 37 -0.56 -9.39 -0.44
N ALA A 38 -0.16 -8.61 0.56
CA ALA A 38 0.58 -7.35 0.44
C ALA A 38 2.01 -7.44 1.03
N ALA A 39 2.54 -8.65 1.23
CA ALA A 39 3.89 -8.86 1.76
C ALA A 39 4.98 -8.24 0.88
N ASP A 40 4.73 -8.13 -0.42
CA ASP A 40 5.56 -7.39 -1.38
C ASP A 40 5.68 -5.91 -1.01
N LEU A 41 4.57 -5.27 -0.61
CA LEU A 41 4.55 -3.85 -0.22
C LEU A 41 5.33 -3.62 1.08
N SER A 42 5.16 -4.49 2.08
CA SER A 42 5.93 -4.42 3.33
C SER A 42 7.44 -4.53 3.09
N ARG A 43 7.88 -5.39 2.16
CA ARG A 43 9.31 -5.52 1.80
C ARG A 43 9.87 -4.25 1.14
N GLN A 44 9.03 -3.41 0.55
CA GLN A 44 9.42 -2.12 -0.02
C GLN A 44 9.48 -1.00 1.04
N GLY A 45 9.27 -1.32 2.33
CA GLY A 45 9.27 -0.35 3.42
C GLY A 45 7.95 0.42 3.55
N ILE A 46 6.89 -0.01 2.85
CA ILE A 46 5.55 0.58 2.96
C ILE A 46 4.86 0.00 4.19
N GLN A 47 4.17 0.84 4.95
CA GLN A 47 3.36 0.36 6.07
C GLN A 47 2.08 -0.31 5.55
N VAL A 48 1.90 -1.60 5.82
CA VAL A 48 0.65 -2.32 5.50
C VAL A 48 -0.26 -2.32 6.71
N ARG A 49 -1.54 -1.96 6.52
CA ARG A 49 -2.57 -2.02 7.56
C ARG A 49 -3.76 -2.83 7.05
N GLN A 50 -4.26 -3.72 7.90
CA GLN A 50 -5.51 -4.40 7.64
C GLN A 50 -6.66 -3.39 7.72
N ALA A 51 -7.55 -3.43 6.73
CA ALA A 51 -8.77 -2.65 6.70
C ALA A 51 -9.90 -3.51 6.13
N ASP A 52 -11.08 -3.44 6.75
CA ASP A 52 -12.31 -3.99 6.19
C ASP A 52 -13.25 -2.84 5.81
N TYR A 53 -13.95 -3.01 4.69
CA TYR A 53 -14.88 -2.04 4.11
C TYR A 53 -16.35 -2.52 4.21
N SER A 54 -16.57 -3.64 4.89
CA SER A 54 -17.88 -4.19 5.22
C SER A 54 -18.52 -3.52 6.42
#